data_AF-A0A660W3B0-F1
#
_entry.id   AF-A0A660W3B0-F1
#
_cell.length_a   1.000
_cell.length_b   1.000
_cell.length_c   1.000
_cell.angle_alpha   90.00
_cell.angle_beta   90.00
_cell.angle_gamma   90.00
#
_symmetry.space_group_name_H-M   'P 1'
#
loop_
_entity.id
_entity.type
_entity.pdbx_description
1 polymer ?
#
loop_
_entity_poly.entity_id
_entity_poly.type
_entity_poly.pdbx_seq_one_letter_code
_entity_poly.pdbx_strand_id
1 'polypeptide(L)'
;FPGAVLVRGDVEDLATIEAGGSVEVGGVVWAAKIESEGDVTIKRGLSGRDKGKVTAKGTVSAAYIMNADIEAGEGVIASKEIVQSRIRCRGRVQVNNGRIVGGETIALGGIVIAEAGSDGNISTLLAAGEDYSLSGTVQAKNADLAKLQQAHKKIHDSIEPMMERLRLLSPKQREAVTELMARAGEMEENIETLKKEIEEITGESRKRSVNEIRILKALHPGVTLRILGLVRHITKFRKGPLTVKIDTENNILTL
;
A
#
# COMPACT_ATOMS: atom_id res chain seq x y z
N PHE A 1 22.38 18.61 -0.72
CA PHE A 1 22.54 19.90 0.00
C PHE A 1 21.82 19.79 1.34
N PRO A 2 22.37 20.22 2.49
CA PRO A 2 21.78 19.95 3.81
C PRO A 2 20.53 20.78 4.14
N GLY A 3 20.31 21.90 3.44
CA GLY A 3 19.15 22.77 3.66
C GLY A 3 18.04 22.58 2.62
N ALA A 4 17.12 23.53 2.60
CA ALA A 4 16.07 23.62 1.58
C ALA A 4 16.65 24.09 0.23
N VAL A 5 16.06 23.62 -0.87
CA VAL A 5 16.45 23.97 -2.23
C VAL A 5 15.30 24.66 -2.95
N LEU A 6 15.55 25.84 -3.50
CA LEU A 6 14.60 26.57 -4.35
C LEU A 6 15.11 26.62 -5.78
N VAL A 7 14.37 26.00 -6.69
CA VAL A 7 14.58 26.13 -8.14
C VAL A 7 13.53 27.09 -8.68
N ARG A 8 13.97 28.26 -9.17
CA ARG A 8 13.05 29.29 -9.67
C ARG A 8 12.37 28.92 -10.99
N GLY A 9 13.04 28.14 -11.82
CA GLY A 9 12.58 27.74 -13.15
C GLY A 9 12.21 26.27 -13.24
N ASP A 10 12.36 25.73 -14.44
CA ASP A 10 12.14 24.32 -14.75
C ASP A 10 13.34 23.47 -14.29
N VAL A 11 13.07 22.18 -14.05
CA VAL A 11 14.11 21.16 -13.84
C VAL A 11 14.13 20.30 -15.09
N GLU A 12 15.24 20.35 -15.80
CA GLU A 12 15.41 19.65 -17.09
C GLU A 12 15.67 18.16 -16.94
N ASP A 13 15.49 17.43 -18.04
CA ASP A 13 15.69 15.99 -18.14
C ASP A 13 17.03 15.55 -17.52
N LEU A 14 17.00 14.43 -16.78
CA LEU A 14 18.16 13.78 -16.15
C LEU A 14 18.82 14.58 -15.02
N ALA A 15 18.27 15.71 -14.60
CA ALA A 15 18.73 16.41 -13.42
C ALA A 15 18.46 15.60 -12.14
N THR A 16 19.35 15.73 -11.17
CA THR A 16 19.19 15.15 -9.83
C THR A 16 19.29 16.26 -8.78
N ILE A 17 18.27 16.37 -7.93
CA ILE A 17 18.22 17.31 -6.81
C ILE A 17 18.13 16.51 -5.52
N GLU A 18 19.07 16.76 -4.60
CA GLU A 18 19.09 16.13 -3.28
C GLU A 18 19.14 17.20 -2.19
N ALA A 19 18.14 17.21 -1.31
CA ALA A 19 17.99 18.19 -0.25
C ALA A 19 17.72 17.53 1.12
N GLY A 20 18.43 18.00 2.15
CA GLY A 20 18.18 17.66 3.55
C GLY A 20 17.03 18.46 4.16
N GLY A 21 16.54 19.49 3.46
CA GLY A 21 15.29 20.17 3.74
C GLY A 21 14.32 20.07 2.57
N SER A 22 13.26 20.88 2.57
CA SER A 22 12.24 20.87 1.52
C SER A 22 12.77 21.36 0.16
N VAL A 23 12.18 20.86 -0.93
CA VAL A 23 12.47 21.29 -2.30
C VAL A 23 11.27 22.02 -2.87
N GLU A 24 11.49 23.22 -3.40
CA GLU A 24 10.49 23.99 -4.14
C GLU A 24 10.95 24.22 -5.59
N VAL A 25 10.11 23.83 -6.55
CA VAL A 25 10.32 24.06 -7.98
C VAL A 25 9.23 24.98 -8.49
N GLY A 26 9.62 26.15 -8.99
CA GLY A 26 8.71 27.14 -9.57
C GLY A 26 8.14 26.74 -10.92
N GLY A 27 8.87 25.91 -11.65
CA GLY A 27 8.55 25.45 -13.00
C GLY A 27 7.96 24.04 -13.10
N VAL A 28 8.18 23.43 -14.26
CA VAL A 28 7.89 22.03 -14.56
C VAL A 28 9.13 21.20 -14.29
N VAL A 29 8.92 19.98 -13.79
CA VAL A 29 9.98 18.98 -13.66
C VAL A 29 9.86 17.98 -14.81
N TRP A 30 10.92 17.87 -15.61
CA TRP A 30 11.00 17.00 -16.77
C TRP A 30 11.97 15.85 -16.49
N ALA A 31 11.47 14.61 -16.51
CA ALA A 31 12.25 13.37 -16.41
C ALA A 31 13.45 13.40 -15.44
N ALA A 32 13.25 14.00 -14.26
CA ALA A 32 14.30 14.28 -13.28
C ALA A 32 14.09 13.50 -11.97
N LYS A 33 15.16 13.42 -11.19
CA LYS A 33 15.17 12.79 -9.87
C LYS A 33 15.21 13.86 -8.78
N ILE A 34 14.26 13.81 -7.84
CA ILE A 34 14.22 14.73 -6.69
C ILE A 34 14.14 13.89 -5.41
N GLU A 35 15.08 14.09 -4.51
CA GLU A 35 15.11 13.48 -3.17
C GLU A 35 15.15 14.58 -2.10
N SER A 36 14.24 14.46 -1.13
CA SER A 36 14.04 15.46 -0.08
C SER A 36 13.73 14.80 1.26
N GLU A 37 14.45 15.20 2.30
CA GLU A 37 14.09 14.85 3.69
C GLU A 37 12.92 15.71 4.23
N GLY A 38 12.50 16.75 3.49
CA GLY A 38 11.30 17.54 3.76
C GLY A 38 10.20 17.34 2.71
N ASP A 39 9.39 18.39 2.52
CA ASP A 39 8.34 18.42 1.50
C ASP A 39 8.91 18.68 0.09
N VAL A 40 8.19 18.26 -0.95
CA VAL A 40 8.50 18.63 -2.34
C VAL A 40 7.30 19.35 -2.94
N THR A 41 7.49 20.60 -3.35
CA THR A 41 6.45 21.42 -3.97
C THR A 41 6.85 21.78 -5.39
N ILE A 42 6.08 21.30 -6.36
CA ILE A 42 6.23 21.62 -7.78
C ILE A 42 5.06 22.53 -8.16
N LYS A 43 5.31 23.83 -8.32
CA LYS A 43 4.24 24.82 -8.56
C LYS A 43 3.44 24.53 -9.83
N ARG A 44 4.08 23.95 -10.85
CA ARG A 44 3.41 23.52 -12.08
C ARG A 44 3.17 22.02 -12.06
N GLY A 45 3.95 21.22 -12.76
CA GLY A 45 3.71 19.77 -12.78
C GLY A 45 4.96 18.97 -13.04
N LEU A 46 4.81 17.66 -12.89
CA LEU A 46 5.84 16.67 -13.12
C LEU A 46 5.48 15.87 -14.37
N SER A 47 6.37 15.88 -15.35
CA SER A 47 6.31 15.05 -16.55
C SER A 47 7.51 14.10 -16.53
N GLY A 48 7.31 12.90 -16.00
CA GLY A 48 8.41 11.97 -15.73
C GLY A 48 8.93 11.23 -16.95
N ARG A 49 8.15 11.04 -18.03
CA ARG A 49 8.54 10.23 -19.20
C ARG A 49 9.15 8.87 -18.80
N ASP A 50 8.56 8.22 -17.80
CA ASP A 50 9.00 6.95 -17.18
C ASP A 50 10.35 6.98 -16.46
N LYS A 51 10.98 8.15 -16.35
CA LYS A 51 12.27 8.36 -15.65
C LYS A 51 12.14 9.28 -14.44
N GLY A 52 11.08 10.08 -14.38
CA GLY A 52 10.82 11.02 -13.30
C GLY A 52 10.55 10.29 -11.99
N LYS A 53 11.41 10.54 -11.00
CA LYS A 53 11.28 9.94 -9.66
C LYS A 53 11.36 11.02 -8.60
N VAL A 54 10.36 11.08 -7.72
CA VAL A 54 10.35 12.01 -6.58
C VAL A 54 10.20 11.20 -5.31
N THR A 55 11.16 11.35 -4.40
CA THR A 55 11.11 10.76 -3.07
C THR A 55 11.16 11.88 -2.04
N ALA A 56 10.15 11.96 -1.18
CA ALA A 56 10.05 12.93 -0.12
C ALA A 56 9.72 12.24 1.20
N LYS A 57 10.36 12.60 2.32
CA LYS A 57 9.87 12.17 3.64
C LYS A 57 8.59 12.91 4.04
N GLY A 58 8.39 14.12 3.53
CA GLY A 58 7.18 14.90 3.72
C GLY A 58 6.11 14.65 2.65
N THR A 59 5.39 15.72 2.33
CA THR A 59 4.32 15.75 1.33
C THR A 59 4.86 16.14 -0.04
N VAL A 60 4.37 15.50 -1.11
CA VAL A 60 4.63 15.90 -2.50
C VAL A 60 3.41 16.63 -3.05
N SER A 61 3.58 17.85 -3.54
CA SER A 61 2.49 18.63 -4.15
C SER A 61 2.84 19.08 -5.57
N ALA A 62 1.88 18.93 -6.48
CA ALA A 62 2.00 19.35 -7.88
C ALA A 62 0.63 19.72 -8.46
N ALA A 63 0.57 20.44 -9.59
CA ALA A 63 -0.68 20.61 -10.31
C ALA A 63 -1.05 19.34 -11.10
N TYR A 64 -0.09 18.75 -11.79
CA TYR A 64 -0.25 17.47 -12.48
C TYR A 64 0.96 16.58 -12.27
N ILE A 65 0.74 15.26 -12.27
CA ILE A 65 1.77 14.23 -12.17
C ILE A 65 1.54 13.25 -13.32
N MET A 66 2.51 13.10 -14.23
CA MET A 66 2.37 12.25 -15.41
C MET A 66 3.60 11.36 -15.61
N ASN A 67 3.38 10.06 -15.86
CA ASN A 67 4.43 9.08 -16.17
C ASN A 67 5.62 9.14 -15.19
N ALA A 68 5.31 9.18 -13.89
CA ALA A 68 6.30 9.39 -12.84
C ALA A 68 6.11 8.41 -11.67
N ASP A 69 7.18 8.22 -10.89
CA ASP A 69 7.19 7.43 -9.67
C ASP A 69 7.38 8.34 -8.44
N ILE A 70 6.41 8.33 -7.54
CA ILE A 70 6.37 9.18 -6.35
C ILE A 70 6.34 8.31 -5.10
N GLU A 71 7.28 8.56 -4.19
CA GLU A 71 7.28 8.02 -2.84
C GLU A 71 7.22 9.17 -1.83
N ALA A 72 6.18 9.23 -1.03
CA ALA A 72 5.98 10.28 -0.02
C ALA A 72 5.79 9.68 1.38
N GLY A 73 6.58 10.13 2.35
CA GLY A 73 6.41 9.71 3.75
C GLY A 73 5.14 10.26 4.38
N GLU A 74 4.62 11.39 3.88
CA GLU A 74 3.31 11.94 4.25
C GLU A 74 2.34 11.87 3.07
N GLY A 75 1.81 13.00 2.58
CA GLY A 75 0.75 13.01 1.58
C GLY A 75 1.23 13.19 0.14
N VAL A 76 0.31 13.01 -0.80
CA VAL A 76 0.47 13.49 -2.19
C VAL A 76 -0.75 14.33 -2.57
N ILE A 77 -0.50 15.55 -3.04
CA ILE A 77 -1.56 16.49 -3.41
C ILE A 77 -1.39 16.85 -4.88
N ALA A 78 -2.37 16.51 -5.70
CA ALA A 78 -2.44 16.96 -7.09
C ALA A 78 -3.66 17.86 -7.30
N SER A 79 -3.48 19.05 -7.87
CA SER A 79 -4.60 19.97 -8.06
C SER A 79 -5.47 19.67 -9.29
N LYS A 80 -4.91 19.05 -10.33
CA LYS A 80 -5.58 18.77 -11.61
C LYS A 80 -5.66 17.29 -11.97
N GLU A 81 -4.55 16.58 -12.05
CA GLU A 81 -4.59 15.16 -12.43
C GLU A 81 -3.33 14.38 -12.08
N ILE A 82 -3.50 13.07 -11.92
CA ILE A 82 -2.42 12.08 -11.86
C ILE A 82 -2.67 11.10 -13.02
N VAL A 83 -1.69 10.94 -13.90
CA VAL A 83 -1.85 10.16 -15.13
C VAL A 83 -0.69 9.16 -15.26
N GLN A 84 -1.00 7.89 -15.49
CA GLN A 84 -0.01 6.83 -15.79
C GLN A 84 1.17 6.84 -14.80
N SER A 85 0.89 7.05 -13.52
CA SER A 85 1.93 7.26 -12.50
C SER A 85 1.85 6.20 -11.42
N ARG A 86 2.98 5.95 -10.76
CA ARG A 86 3.06 5.10 -9.56
C ARG A 86 3.20 6.01 -8.35
N ILE A 87 2.18 6.04 -7.50
CA ILE A 87 2.13 6.88 -6.30
C ILE A 87 2.11 5.97 -5.09
N ARG A 88 3.03 6.19 -4.16
CA ARG A 88 3.13 5.45 -2.90
C ARG A 88 3.30 6.44 -1.76
N CYS A 89 2.35 6.48 -0.83
CA CYS A 89 2.46 7.37 0.31
C CYS A 89 1.94 6.79 1.63
N ARG A 90 2.52 7.21 2.77
CA ARG A 90 2.03 6.77 4.09
C ARG A 90 0.94 7.69 4.67
N GLY A 91 0.80 8.89 4.14
CA GLY A 91 -0.33 9.78 4.37
C GLY A 91 -1.41 9.60 3.33
N ARG A 92 -2.11 10.68 3.01
CA ARG A 92 -3.28 10.69 2.12
C ARG A 92 -2.94 11.17 0.72
N VAL A 93 -3.56 10.56 -0.29
CA VAL A 93 -3.58 11.11 -1.67
C VAL A 93 -4.82 11.98 -1.86
N GLN A 94 -4.63 13.21 -2.36
CA GLN A 94 -5.70 14.18 -2.55
C GLN A 94 -5.68 14.77 -3.96
N VAL A 95 -6.76 14.54 -4.71
CA VAL A 95 -7.04 15.12 -6.04
C VAL A 95 -8.47 15.64 -6.09
N ASN A 96 -8.76 16.66 -5.26
CA ASN A 96 -10.13 17.09 -4.95
C ASN A 96 -10.94 17.60 -6.16
N ASN A 97 -10.30 18.21 -7.14
CA ASN A 97 -10.96 18.80 -8.31
C ASN A 97 -10.62 18.08 -9.62
N GLY A 98 -9.83 17.01 -9.52
CA GLY A 98 -9.16 16.38 -10.63
C GLY A 98 -9.43 14.90 -10.74
N ARG A 99 -8.61 14.24 -11.56
CA ARG A 99 -8.75 12.81 -11.84
C ARG A 99 -7.47 12.01 -11.63
N ILE A 100 -7.61 10.73 -11.33
CA ILE A 100 -6.51 9.76 -11.40
C ILE A 100 -6.81 8.80 -12.54
N VAL A 101 -5.91 8.69 -13.51
CA VAL A 101 -6.10 7.86 -14.72
C VAL A 101 -4.85 7.04 -14.99
N GLY A 102 -4.95 5.72 -14.87
CA GLY A 102 -3.85 4.81 -15.13
C GLY A 102 -2.84 4.73 -14.00
N GLY A 103 -2.04 3.66 -14.03
CA GLY A 103 -1.00 3.40 -13.04
C GLY A 103 -1.57 2.87 -11.72
N GLU A 104 -0.80 3.09 -10.65
CA GLU A 104 -1.06 2.53 -9.33
C GLU A 104 -0.90 3.62 -8.28
N THR A 105 -1.92 3.79 -7.43
CA THR A 105 -1.90 4.72 -6.30
C THR A 105 -2.15 3.95 -5.03
N ILE A 106 -1.15 3.89 -4.15
CA ILE A 106 -1.19 3.21 -2.85
C ILE A 106 -1.01 4.25 -1.76
N ALA A 107 -1.99 4.35 -0.86
CA ALA A 107 -1.98 5.31 0.23
C ALA A 107 -2.40 4.66 1.55
N LEU A 108 -1.56 4.74 2.58
CA LEU A 108 -1.93 4.28 3.91
C LEU A 108 -3.01 5.18 4.54
N GLY A 109 -2.92 6.50 4.39
CA GLY A 109 -3.85 7.50 4.92
C GLY A 109 -5.11 7.75 4.07
N GLY A 110 -5.45 6.80 3.19
CA GLY A 110 -6.63 6.84 2.33
C GLY A 110 -6.46 7.69 1.07
N ILE A 111 -7.50 7.68 0.24
CA ILE A 111 -7.51 8.37 -1.06
C ILE A 111 -8.76 9.23 -1.19
N VAL A 112 -8.60 10.48 -1.60
CA VAL A 112 -9.71 11.40 -1.92
C VAL A 112 -9.51 11.95 -3.32
N ILE A 113 -10.44 11.68 -4.23
CA ILE A 113 -10.33 12.06 -5.64
C ILE A 113 -11.67 12.51 -6.19
N ALA A 114 -11.67 13.45 -7.14
CA ALA A 114 -12.91 13.85 -7.80
C ALA A 114 -13.38 12.77 -8.77
N GLU A 115 -12.51 12.36 -9.68
CA GLU A 115 -12.82 11.40 -10.73
C GLU A 115 -11.80 10.26 -10.74
N ALA A 116 -12.28 9.03 -10.77
CA ALA A 116 -11.45 7.82 -10.79
C ALA A 116 -11.54 7.16 -12.17
N GLY A 117 -10.42 7.06 -12.88
CA GLY A 117 -10.35 6.52 -14.24
C GLY A 117 -10.81 7.51 -15.31
N SER A 118 -11.07 6.98 -16.51
CA SER A 118 -11.55 7.74 -17.66
C SER A 118 -12.43 6.86 -18.55
N ASP A 119 -13.14 7.48 -19.50
CA ASP A 119 -13.99 6.77 -20.47
C ASP A 119 -13.21 5.80 -21.38
N GLY A 120 -11.89 5.96 -21.46
CA GLY A 120 -10.99 5.05 -22.18
C GLY A 120 -10.78 3.70 -21.49
N ASN A 121 -11.43 3.44 -20.35
CA ASN A 121 -11.31 2.18 -19.59
C ASN A 121 -9.86 1.84 -19.22
N ILE A 122 -9.07 2.88 -18.92
CA ILE A 122 -7.65 2.75 -18.61
C ILE A 122 -7.50 2.08 -17.24
N SER A 123 -6.73 0.99 -17.19
CA SER A 123 -6.44 0.24 -15.97
C SER A 123 -5.85 1.15 -14.89
N THR A 124 -6.64 1.41 -13.85
CA THR A 124 -6.29 2.33 -12.76
C THR A 124 -6.44 1.61 -11.42
N LEU A 125 -5.36 1.44 -10.67
CA LEU A 125 -5.40 0.81 -9.35
C LEU A 125 -5.37 1.87 -8.24
N LEU A 126 -6.36 1.85 -7.36
CA LEU A 126 -6.44 2.69 -6.17
C LEU A 126 -6.47 1.79 -4.93
N ALA A 127 -5.44 1.86 -4.11
CA ALA A 127 -5.29 1.08 -2.90
C ALA A 127 -5.23 1.98 -1.65
N ALA A 128 -6.13 1.77 -0.70
CA ALA A 128 -6.16 2.51 0.57
C ALA A 128 -5.86 1.59 1.76
N GLY A 129 -5.26 2.17 2.81
CA GLY A 129 -4.93 1.44 4.04
C GLY A 129 -3.71 0.52 3.92
N GLU A 130 -2.96 0.63 2.83
CA GLU A 130 -1.80 -0.22 2.56
C GLU A 130 -0.50 0.57 2.79
N ASP A 131 0.40 0.03 3.61
CA ASP A 131 1.74 0.59 3.80
C ASP A 131 2.73 -0.05 2.83
N TYR A 132 3.09 0.69 1.79
CA TYR A 132 4.06 0.26 0.79
C TYR A 132 5.45 -0.02 1.40
N SER A 133 5.83 0.68 2.47
CA SER A 133 7.16 0.57 3.10
C SER A 133 7.32 -0.73 3.89
N LEU A 134 6.22 -1.31 4.36
CA LEU A 134 6.20 -2.57 5.10
C LEU A 134 5.91 -3.78 4.23
N SER A 135 5.42 -3.56 3.01
CA SER A 135 4.91 -4.61 2.12
C SER A 135 5.88 -5.80 2.00
N GLY A 136 7.17 -5.59 1.69
CA GLY A 136 8.12 -6.69 1.54
C GLY A 136 8.38 -7.50 2.82
N THR A 137 8.74 -6.83 3.92
CA THR A 137 9.10 -7.50 5.19
C THR A 137 7.91 -8.20 5.82
N VAL A 138 6.75 -7.53 5.86
CA VAL A 138 5.52 -8.08 6.45
C VAL A 138 4.98 -9.21 5.58
N GLN A 139 5.06 -9.11 4.26
CA GLN A 139 4.60 -10.18 3.37
C GLN A 139 5.47 -11.44 3.48
N ALA A 140 6.79 -11.30 3.64
CA ALA A 140 7.67 -12.43 3.91
C ALA A 140 7.33 -13.11 5.24
N LYS A 141 7.20 -12.35 6.33
CA LYS A 141 6.84 -12.88 7.65
C LYS A 141 5.45 -13.52 7.67
N ASN A 142 4.46 -12.93 7.00
CA ASN A 142 3.12 -13.54 6.86
C ASN A 142 3.15 -14.84 6.05
N ALA A 143 3.99 -14.93 5.01
CA ALA A 143 4.15 -16.17 4.25
C ALA A 143 4.77 -17.29 5.10
N ASP A 144 5.75 -16.95 5.94
CA ASP A 144 6.36 -17.90 6.87
C ASP A 144 5.39 -18.32 7.98
N LEU A 145 4.60 -17.38 8.50
CA LEU A 145 3.52 -17.65 9.45
C LEU A 145 2.51 -18.65 8.86
N ALA A 146 2.06 -18.42 7.63
CA ALA A 146 1.10 -19.30 6.97
C ALA A 146 1.65 -20.72 6.76
N LYS A 147 2.93 -20.86 6.40
CA LYS A 147 3.60 -22.17 6.28
C LYS A 147 3.69 -22.88 7.63
N LEU A 148 4.11 -22.17 8.67
CA LEU A 148 4.20 -22.72 10.03
C LEU A 148 2.83 -23.16 10.55
N GLN A 149 1.79 -22.33 10.38
CA GLN A 149 0.42 -22.67 10.74
C GLN A 149 -0.10 -23.89 9.98
N GLN A 150 0.18 -23.98 8.67
CA GLN A 150 -0.22 -25.13 7.88
C GLN A 150 0.49 -26.42 8.34
N ALA A 151 1.78 -26.34 8.65
CA ALA A 151 2.53 -27.47 9.16
C ALA A 151 2.07 -27.87 10.58
N HIS A 152 1.79 -26.90 11.45
CA HIS A 152 1.24 -27.13 12.78
C HIS A 152 -0.12 -27.82 12.69
N LYS A 153 -1.02 -27.30 11.86
CA LYS A 153 -2.34 -27.90 11.61
C LYS A 153 -2.23 -29.34 11.13
N LYS A 154 -1.32 -29.64 10.20
CA LYS A 154 -1.11 -31.03 9.72
C LYS A 154 -0.68 -31.97 10.84
N ILE A 155 0.22 -31.52 11.73
CA ILE A 155 0.65 -32.31 12.90
C ILE A 155 -0.54 -32.49 13.85
N HIS A 156 -1.25 -31.41 14.18
CA HIS A 156 -2.43 -31.44 15.04
C HIS A 156 -3.50 -32.41 14.53
N ASP A 157 -3.92 -32.28 13.27
CA ASP A 157 -4.93 -33.13 12.62
C ASP A 157 -4.51 -34.61 12.56
N SER A 158 -3.20 -34.91 12.61
CA SER A 158 -2.69 -36.29 12.62
C SER A 158 -2.52 -36.88 14.03
N ILE A 159 -2.29 -36.06 15.06
CA ILE A 159 -2.21 -36.51 16.46
C ILE A 159 -3.58 -36.57 17.16
N GLU A 160 -4.54 -35.75 16.77
CA GLU A 160 -5.88 -35.68 17.37
C GLU A 160 -6.62 -37.04 17.42
N PRO A 161 -6.75 -37.80 16.31
CA PRO A 161 -7.39 -39.13 16.36
C PRO A 161 -6.55 -40.18 17.13
N MET A 162 -5.24 -39.99 17.25
CA MET A 162 -4.37 -40.86 18.05
C MET A 162 -4.55 -40.59 19.55
N MET A 163 -4.79 -39.34 19.93
CA MET A 163 -5.11 -38.94 21.31
C MET A 163 -6.44 -39.53 21.80
N GLU A 164 -7.48 -39.52 20.98
CA GLU A 164 -8.78 -40.12 21.34
C GLU A 164 -8.67 -41.62 21.64
N ARG A 165 -7.64 -42.28 21.07
CA ARG A 165 -7.38 -43.72 21.21
C ARG A 165 -6.14 -44.02 22.04
N LEU A 166 -5.68 -43.11 22.90
CA LEU A 166 -4.41 -43.20 23.64
C LEU A 166 -4.23 -44.53 24.40
N ARG A 167 -5.33 -45.09 24.93
CA ARG A 167 -5.34 -46.36 25.67
C ARG A 167 -5.07 -47.59 24.78
N LEU A 168 -5.31 -47.50 23.48
CA LEU A 168 -5.15 -48.57 22.48
C LEU A 168 -3.79 -48.51 21.76
N LEU A 169 -2.97 -47.48 22.00
CA LEU A 169 -1.69 -47.29 21.33
C LEU A 169 -0.59 -48.19 21.89
N SER A 170 0.26 -48.72 21.01
CA SER A 170 1.49 -49.43 21.37
C SER A 170 2.54 -48.47 21.97
N PRO A 171 3.56 -48.98 22.70
CA PRO A 171 4.62 -48.15 23.26
C PRO A 171 5.33 -47.27 22.22
N LYS A 172 5.64 -47.82 21.02
CA LYS A 172 6.26 -47.06 19.91
C LYS A 172 5.35 -45.94 19.38
N GLN A 173 4.04 -46.17 19.34
CA GLN A 173 3.09 -45.14 18.90
C GLN A 173 2.93 -44.03 19.93
N ARG A 174 2.99 -44.36 21.23
CA ARG A 174 2.96 -43.34 22.29
C ARG A 174 4.18 -42.44 22.23
N GLU A 175 5.37 -43.01 22.02
CA GLU A 175 6.62 -42.27 21.87
C GLU A 175 6.56 -41.29 20.69
N ALA A 176 6.09 -41.76 19.52
CA ALA A 176 5.91 -40.91 18.34
C ALA A 176 4.88 -39.78 18.56
N VAL A 177 3.78 -40.04 19.28
CA VAL A 177 2.78 -39.01 19.63
C VAL A 177 3.41 -37.97 20.56
N THR A 178 4.19 -38.37 21.56
CA THR A 178 4.89 -37.45 22.46
C THR A 178 5.90 -36.57 21.72
N GLU A 179 6.67 -37.14 20.78
CA GLU A 179 7.60 -36.36 19.94
C GLU A 179 6.88 -35.34 19.05
N LEU A 180 5.80 -35.76 18.39
CA LEU A 180 4.99 -34.87 17.56
C LEU A 180 4.31 -33.76 18.37
N MET A 181 3.89 -34.04 19.60
CA MET A 181 3.37 -33.03 20.53
C MET A 181 4.42 -32.00 20.95
N ALA A 182 5.63 -32.46 21.30
CA ALA A 182 6.71 -31.54 21.65
C ALA A 182 7.02 -30.61 20.47
N ARG A 183 7.09 -31.16 19.26
CA ARG A 183 7.28 -30.39 18.02
C ARG A 183 6.12 -29.44 17.73
N ALA A 184 4.88 -29.86 17.97
CA ALA A 184 3.72 -28.99 17.83
C ALA A 184 3.79 -27.80 18.81
N GLY A 185 4.17 -28.06 20.06
CA GLY A 185 4.38 -27.01 21.07
C GLY A 185 5.46 -25.99 20.68
N GLU A 186 6.62 -26.45 20.20
CA GLU A 186 7.67 -25.55 19.67
C GLU A 186 7.17 -24.72 18.48
N MET A 187 6.36 -25.32 17.60
CA MET A 187 5.78 -24.61 16.46
C MET A 187 4.75 -23.57 16.90
N GLU A 188 3.95 -23.86 17.92
CA GLU A 188 2.99 -22.93 18.51
C GLU A 188 3.71 -21.71 19.12
N GLU A 189 4.80 -21.92 19.86
CA GLU A 189 5.63 -20.84 20.40
C GLU A 189 6.24 -19.96 19.29
N ASN A 190 6.73 -20.58 18.21
CA ASN A 190 7.26 -19.87 17.05
C ASN A 190 6.17 -19.07 16.32
N ILE A 191 4.96 -19.63 16.16
CA ILE A 191 3.81 -18.94 15.58
C ILE A 191 3.47 -17.71 16.41
N GLU A 192 3.44 -17.83 17.74
CA GLU A 192 3.11 -16.72 18.64
C GLU A 192 4.17 -15.62 18.61
N THR A 193 5.46 -16.00 18.60
CA THR A 193 6.57 -15.06 18.48
C THR A 193 6.50 -14.29 17.15
N LEU A 194 6.30 -14.99 16.04
CA LEU A 194 6.24 -14.39 14.71
C LEU A 194 5.02 -13.45 14.57
N LYS A 195 3.87 -13.82 15.18
CA LYS A 195 2.69 -12.94 15.24
C LYS A 195 2.98 -11.65 16.00
N LYS A 196 3.66 -11.72 17.14
CA LYS A 196 4.04 -10.53 17.93
C LYS A 196 4.96 -9.61 17.14
N GLU A 197 5.97 -10.14 16.47
CA GLU A 197 6.86 -9.34 15.62
C GLU A 197 6.10 -8.64 14.48
N ILE A 198 5.17 -9.35 13.83
CA ILE A 198 4.33 -8.74 12.77
C ILE A 198 3.45 -7.62 13.37
N GLU A 199 2.87 -7.84 14.55
CA GLU A 199 2.04 -6.84 15.22
C GLU A 199 2.86 -5.59 15.62
N GLU A 200 4.07 -5.77 16.14
CA GLU A 200 4.97 -4.66 16.49
C GLU A 200 5.34 -3.83 15.26
N ILE A 201 5.69 -4.48 14.15
CA ILE A 201 6.06 -3.80 12.90
C ILE A 201 4.86 -3.09 12.28
N THR A 202 3.67 -3.69 12.34
CA THR A 202 2.47 -3.14 11.68
C THR A 202 1.66 -2.19 12.56
N GLY A 203 1.93 -2.14 13.87
CA GLY A 203 1.14 -1.39 14.85
C GLY A 203 1.06 0.10 14.56
N GLU A 204 2.18 0.74 14.19
CA GLU A 204 2.17 2.16 13.81
C GLU A 204 1.38 2.41 12.52
N SER A 205 1.54 1.54 11.52
CA SER A 205 0.84 1.67 10.25
C SER A 205 -0.66 1.47 10.41
N ARG A 206 -1.10 0.53 11.27
CA ARG A 206 -2.53 0.36 11.59
C ARG A 206 -3.14 1.62 12.20
N LYS A 207 -2.43 2.30 13.12
CA LYS A 207 -2.91 3.55 13.73
C LYS A 207 -3.04 4.69 12.72
N ARG A 208 -2.17 4.74 11.71
CA ARG A 208 -2.21 5.73 10.62
C ARG A 208 -3.15 5.33 9.49
N SER A 209 -3.53 4.06 9.40
CA SER A 209 -4.29 3.53 8.27
C SER A 209 -5.69 4.13 8.21
N VAL A 210 -6.08 4.55 7.01
CA VAL A 210 -7.44 4.97 6.70
C VAL A 210 -7.91 4.13 5.53
N ASN A 211 -8.81 3.19 5.84
CA ASN A 211 -9.36 2.20 4.91
C ASN A 211 -10.53 2.79 4.09
N GLU A 212 -10.30 3.95 3.47
CA GLU A 212 -11.33 4.69 2.75
C GLU A 212 -10.80 5.24 1.43
N ILE A 213 -11.57 5.03 0.35
CA ILE A 213 -11.39 5.71 -0.94
C ILE A 213 -12.65 6.52 -1.21
N ARG A 214 -12.52 7.85 -1.22
CA ARG A 214 -13.65 8.76 -1.43
C ARG A 214 -13.59 9.35 -2.83
N ILE A 215 -14.64 9.13 -3.61
CA ILE A 215 -14.78 9.57 -5.00
C ILE A 215 -15.87 10.62 -5.06
N LEU A 216 -15.52 11.86 -5.38
CA LEU A 216 -16.44 13.00 -5.21
C LEU A 216 -17.41 13.18 -6.38
N LYS A 217 -17.03 12.83 -7.61
CA LYS A 217 -17.79 13.12 -8.84
C LYS A 217 -18.12 11.89 -9.67
N ALA A 218 -17.12 11.08 -10.03
CA ALA A 218 -17.35 9.97 -10.96
C ALA A 218 -16.35 8.82 -10.78
N LEU A 219 -16.85 7.60 -10.98
CA LEU A 219 -16.08 6.36 -10.99
C LEU A 219 -16.27 5.67 -12.34
N HIS A 220 -15.22 5.63 -13.14
CA HIS A 220 -15.23 5.04 -14.48
C HIS A 220 -14.93 3.53 -14.44
N PRO A 221 -15.35 2.78 -15.48
CA PRO A 221 -14.92 1.39 -15.64
C PRO A 221 -13.39 1.32 -15.85
N GLY A 222 -12.80 0.17 -15.52
CA GLY A 222 -11.34 -0.06 -15.61
C GLY A 222 -10.59 0.32 -14.34
N VAL A 223 -11.29 0.93 -13.37
CA VAL A 223 -10.75 1.16 -12.03
C VAL A 223 -10.81 -0.12 -11.21
N THR A 224 -9.71 -0.44 -10.54
CA THR A 224 -9.61 -1.49 -9.52
C THR A 224 -9.40 -0.82 -8.17
N LEU A 225 -10.29 -1.12 -7.23
CA LEU A 225 -10.25 -0.60 -5.88
C LEU A 225 -9.70 -1.70 -4.96
N ARG A 226 -8.76 -1.36 -4.09
CA ARG A 226 -8.17 -2.28 -3.13
C ARG A 226 -8.13 -1.68 -1.73
N ILE A 227 -8.58 -2.41 -0.72
CA ILE A 227 -8.45 -1.99 0.68
C ILE A 227 -8.16 -3.24 1.51
N LEU A 228 -7.02 -3.24 2.24
CA LEU A 228 -6.57 -4.38 3.06
C LEU A 228 -6.60 -5.74 2.32
N GLY A 229 -6.20 -5.76 1.05
CA GLY A 229 -6.17 -6.98 0.23
C GLY A 229 -7.51 -7.38 -0.39
N LEU A 230 -8.64 -6.79 0.01
CA LEU A 230 -9.91 -6.94 -0.69
C LEU A 230 -9.86 -6.15 -2.00
N VAL A 231 -10.21 -6.79 -3.11
CA VAL A 231 -10.14 -6.20 -4.45
C VAL A 231 -11.53 -6.13 -5.06
N ARG A 232 -11.87 -5.00 -5.69
CA ARG A 232 -13.10 -4.82 -6.46
C ARG A 232 -12.80 -4.16 -7.80
N HIS A 233 -13.12 -4.87 -8.88
CA HIS A 233 -13.02 -4.34 -10.24
C HIS A 233 -14.31 -3.62 -10.64
N ILE A 234 -14.18 -2.42 -11.18
CA ILE A 234 -15.30 -1.60 -11.64
C ILE A 234 -15.50 -1.81 -13.14
N THR A 235 -16.67 -2.33 -13.49
CA THR A 235 -17.05 -2.64 -14.88
C THR A 235 -18.09 -1.70 -15.46
N LYS A 236 -18.73 -0.89 -14.62
CA LYS A 236 -19.76 0.07 -15.03
C LYS A 236 -19.48 1.43 -14.42
N PHE A 237 -19.73 2.47 -15.19
CA PHE A 237 -19.68 3.84 -14.72
C PHE A 237 -20.65 4.05 -13.55
N ARG A 238 -20.21 4.81 -12.54
CA ARG A 238 -21.04 5.24 -11.41
C ARG A 238 -20.81 6.72 -11.13
N LYS A 239 -21.91 7.45 -10.95
CA LYS A 239 -21.88 8.85 -10.55
C LYS A 239 -21.68 8.96 -9.04
N GLY A 240 -20.83 9.90 -8.63
CA GLY A 240 -20.53 10.24 -7.23
C GLY A 240 -21.56 11.16 -6.57
N PRO A 241 -21.38 11.44 -5.27
CA PRO A 241 -20.27 10.98 -4.43
C PRO A 241 -20.39 9.51 -4.02
N LEU A 242 -19.27 8.79 -3.96
CA LEU A 242 -19.15 7.40 -3.52
C LEU A 242 -18.06 7.30 -2.46
N THR A 243 -18.26 6.41 -1.48
CA THR A 243 -17.24 6.14 -0.46
C THR A 243 -17.01 4.65 -0.38
N VAL A 244 -15.83 4.21 -0.79
CA VAL A 244 -15.44 2.80 -0.74
C VAL A 244 -14.99 2.48 0.67
N LYS A 245 -15.66 1.52 1.31
CA LYS A 245 -15.33 1.01 2.64
C LYS A 245 -15.36 -0.51 2.66
N ILE A 246 -14.73 -1.08 3.67
CA ILE A 246 -14.84 -2.51 3.97
C ILE A 246 -16.15 -2.71 4.73
N ASP A 247 -17.02 -3.55 4.19
CA ASP A 247 -18.14 -4.12 4.94
C ASP A 247 -17.61 -5.29 5.79
N THR A 248 -17.61 -5.09 7.11
CA THR A 248 -17.07 -6.06 8.08
C THR A 248 -17.93 -7.32 8.21
N GLU A 249 -19.21 -7.28 7.84
CA GLU A 249 -20.11 -8.45 7.94
C GLU A 249 -19.91 -9.38 6.74
N ASN A 250 -19.75 -8.81 5.55
CA ASN A 250 -19.67 -9.57 4.31
C ASN A 250 -18.23 -9.73 3.77
N ASN A 251 -17.26 -9.07 4.38
CA ASN A 251 -15.85 -9.04 3.95
C ASN A 251 -15.69 -8.65 2.47
N ILE A 252 -16.48 -7.66 2.02
CA ILE A 252 -16.46 -7.12 0.66
C ILE A 252 -16.27 -5.60 0.69
N LEU A 253 -15.79 -5.05 -0.43
CA LEU A 253 -15.78 -3.60 -0.63
C LEU A 253 -17.17 -3.11 -1.02
N THR A 254 -17.77 -2.23 -0.23
CA THR A 254 -19.03 -1.53 -0.53
C THR A 254 -18.75 -0.16 -1.12
N LEU A 255 -19.66 0.33 -1.97
CA LEU A 255 -19.57 1.58 -2.72
C LEU A 255 -20.67 2.55 -2.27
#